data_AF-A0A645AZG3-F1
#
_entry.id   AF-A0A645AZG3-F1
#
_cell.length_a   1.000
_cell.length_b   1.000
_cell.length_c   1.000
_cell.angle_alpha   90.00
_cell.angle_beta   90.00
_cell.angle_gamma   90.00
#
_symmetry.space_group_name_H-M   'P 1'
#
loop_
_entity.id
_entity.type
_entity.pdbx_description
1 polymer ?
#
loop_
_entity_poly.entity_id
_entity_poly.type
_entity_poly.pdbx_seq_one_letter_code
_entity_poly.pdbx_strand_id
1 'polypeptide(L)'
;MRLVTTMMTTKEMPDHDVQKAVQIISRKYNYKVTSSKHNFGDRRYFETDLDILGVEFTKETLYDGINRLISAYEEIMNTIPMQIDFISANDDTETEIARYEKDINDVKDFGLFVTKRTIPNLKPYYSSKNCNAYVNLAYVSFGVYY
;
A
#
# COMPACT_ATOMS: atom_id res chain seq x y z
N MET A 1 -13.59 -8.19 -4.62
CA MET A 1 -13.49 -6.95 -3.80
C MET A 1 -12.67 -5.90 -4.57
N ARG A 2 -12.77 -4.61 -4.19
CA ARG A 2 -11.80 -3.58 -4.58
C ARG A 2 -10.83 -3.37 -3.42
N LEU A 3 -9.55 -3.61 -3.66
CA LEU A 3 -8.50 -3.28 -2.71
C LEU A 3 -7.86 -1.97 -3.15
N VAL A 4 -7.88 -0.97 -2.29
CA VAL A 4 -7.24 0.32 -2.56
C VAL A 4 -5.84 0.28 -1.99
N THR A 5 -4.87 0.69 -2.80
CA THR A 5 -3.49 0.92 -2.36
C THR A 5 -3.08 2.33 -2.72
N THR A 6 -2.83 3.17 -1.72
CA THR A 6 -2.32 4.52 -1.91
C THR A 6 -0.80 4.51 -1.80
N MET A 7 -0.14 5.07 -2.80
CA MET A 7 1.28 5.40 -2.79
C MET A 7 1.44 6.84 -2.29
N MET A 8 2.02 7.00 -1.11
CA MET A 8 2.32 8.28 -0.48
C MET A 8 3.73 8.73 -0.86
N THR A 9 3.85 9.91 -1.48
CA THR A 9 5.13 10.47 -1.91
C THR A 9 5.26 11.94 -1.54
N THR A 10 6.50 12.43 -1.42
CA THR A 10 6.77 13.86 -1.10
C THR A 10 6.75 14.76 -2.34
N LYS A 11 6.65 14.16 -3.53
CA LYS A 11 6.54 14.83 -4.83
C LYS A 11 5.57 14.06 -5.69
N GLU A 12 4.88 14.75 -6.60
CA GLU A 12 4.00 14.10 -7.55
C GLU A 12 4.77 13.03 -8.35
N MET A 13 4.18 11.84 -8.45
CA MET A 13 4.77 10.75 -9.19
C MET A 13 4.60 10.98 -10.69
N PRO A 14 5.66 10.85 -11.52
CA PRO A 14 5.52 10.90 -12.97
C PRO A 14 4.58 9.81 -13.50
N ASP A 15 3.79 10.11 -14.53
CA ASP A 15 2.84 9.13 -15.11
C ASP A 15 3.52 7.82 -15.53
N HIS A 16 4.73 7.90 -16.08
CA HIS A 16 5.48 6.71 -16.48
C HIS A 16 5.88 5.82 -15.29
N ASP A 17 6.08 6.40 -14.11
CA ASP A 17 6.38 5.65 -12.88
C ASP A 17 5.10 5.04 -12.29
N VAL A 18 3.98 5.75 -12.34
CA VAL A 18 2.65 5.19 -12.01
C VAL A 18 2.35 3.98 -12.90
N GLN A 19 2.61 4.07 -14.21
CA GLN A 19 2.42 2.96 -15.14
C GLN A 19 3.31 1.75 -14.82
N LYS A 20 4.57 1.97 -14.40
CA LYS A 20 5.43 0.87 -13.92
C LYS A 20 4.82 0.17 -12.69
N ALA A 21 4.30 0.94 -11.73
CA ALA A 21 3.66 0.38 -10.54
C ALA A 21 2.43 -0.46 -10.89
N VAL A 22 1.56 0.08 -11.76
CA VAL A 22 0.39 -0.63 -12.31
C VAL A 22 0.80 -1.94 -12.98
N GLN A 23 1.83 -1.93 -13.83
CA GLN A 23 2.32 -3.12 -14.52
C GLN A 23 2.88 -4.18 -13.56
N ILE A 24 3.64 -3.77 -12.53
CA ILE A 24 4.21 -4.69 -11.53
C ILE A 24 3.10 -5.44 -10.78
N ILE A 25 2.08 -4.73 -10.31
CA ILE A 25 0.94 -5.35 -9.62
C ILE A 25 0.14 -6.22 -10.59
N SER A 26 -0.19 -5.70 -11.77
CA SER A 26 -0.99 -6.43 -12.76
C SER A 26 -0.32 -7.76 -13.15
N ARG A 27 1.02 -7.77 -13.34
CA ARG A 27 1.78 -8.98 -13.69
C ARG A 27 1.77 -10.03 -12.57
N LYS A 28 1.87 -9.62 -11.31
CA LYS A 28 1.91 -10.57 -10.17
C LYS A 28 0.55 -11.20 -9.87
N TYR A 29 -0.53 -10.50 -10.22
CA TYR A 29 -1.87 -10.87 -9.78
C TYR A 29 -2.83 -11.26 -10.90
N ASN A 30 -2.50 -10.96 -12.16
CA ASN A 30 -3.44 -11.03 -13.27
C ASN A 30 -4.76 -10.26 -12.99
N TYR A 31 -4.68 -9.23 -12.14
CA TYR A 31 -5.80 -8.37 -11.80
C TYR A 31 -5.80 -7.12 -12.66
N LYS A 32 -7.01 -6.59 -12.87
CA LYS A 32 -7.16 -5.26 -13.46
C LYS A 32 -6.82 -4.24 -12.37
N VAL A 33 -5.85 -3.38 -12.68
CA VAL A 33 -5.46 -2.27 -11.82
C VAL A 33 -5.82 -0.96 -12.53
N THR A 34 -6.48 -0.06 -11.83
CA THR A 34 -6.71 1.32 -12.28
C THR A 34 -5.99 2.26 -11.34
N SER A 35 -5.51 3.40 -11.87
CA SER A 35 -4.77 4.38 -11.08
C SER A 35 -5.41 5.76 -11.14
N SER A 36 -5.46 6.46 -10.02
CA SER A 36 -5.83 7.88 -9.93
C SER A 36 -4.78 8.64 -9.13
N LYS A 37 -4.61 9.93 -9.45
CA LYS A 37 -3.73 10.83 -8.70
C LYS A 37 -4.58 11.86 -7.99
N HIS A 38 -4.23 12.13 -6.75
CA HIS A 38 -4.90 13.12 -5.93
C HIS A 38 -3.85 14.09 -5.39
N ASN A 39 -4.13 15.38 -5.56
CA ASN A 39 -3.36 16.45 -4.97
C ASN A 39 -4.34 17.49 -4.42
N PHE A 40 -4.56 17.41 -3.12
CA PHE A 40 -5.32 18.40 -2.39
C PHE A 40 -4.32 19.48 -1.93
N GLY A 41 -4.51 20.72 -2.37
CA GLY A 41 -3.48 21.77 -2.29
C GLY A 41 -3.01 22.15 -0.87
N ASP A 42 -3.64 21.62 0.17
CA ASP A 42 -3.34 21.78 1.58
C ASP A 42 -2.65 20.56 2.22
N ARG A 43 -2.50 19.45 1.48
CA ARG A 43 -1.88 18.20 1.97
C ARG A 43 -0.36 18.22 1.91
N ARG A 44 0.25 17.41 2.78
CA ARG A 44 1.73 17.30 2.92
C ARG A 44 2.34 16.32 1.91
N TYR A 45 1.54 15.40 1.41
CA TYR A 45 1.96 14.33 0.53
C TYR A 45 1.14 14.33 -0.76
N PHE A 46 1.73 13.77 -1.81
CA PHE A 46 1.05 13.44 -3.05
C PHE A 46 0.56 12.01 -2.96
N GLU A 47 -0.67 11.80 -3.42
CA GLU A 47 -1.36 10.53 -3.37
C GLU A 47 -1.50 9.98 -4.78
N THR A 48 -1.14 8.71 -4.95
CA THR A 48 -1.48 7.95 -6.15
C THR A 48 -2.14 6.65 -5.72
N ASP A 49 -3.43 6.54 -5.99
CA ASP A 49 -4.22 5.36 -5.68
C ASP A 49 -4.12 4.34 -6.79
N LEU A 50 -4.02 3.08 -6.39
CA LEU A 50 -4.08 1.90 -7.23
C LEU A 50 -5.26 1.06 -6.75
N ASP A 51 -6.33 1.10 -7.52
CA ASP A 51 -7.52 0.27 -7.35
C ASP A 51 -7.27 -1.09 -7.97
N ILE A 52 -7.06 -2.10 -7.13
CA ILE A 52 -6.85 -3.49 -7.54
C ILE A 52 -8.20 -4.20 -7.52
N LEU A 53 -8.70 -4.55 -8.70
CA LEU A 53 -10.04 -5.11 -8.88
C LEU A 53 -10.00 -6.64 -8.99
N GLY A 54 -11.00 -7.29 -8.40
CA GLY A 54 -11.14 -8.75 -8.47
C GLY A 54 -10.24 -9.49 -7.48
N VAL A 55 -9.70 -8.78 -6.49
CA VAL A 55 -8.98 -9.41 -5.37
C VAL A 55 -9.99 -10.16 -4.51
N GLU A 56 -9.70 -11.42 -4.24
CA GLU A 56 -10.45 -12.30 -3.36
C GLU A 56 -9.48 -12.96 -2.40
N PHE A 57 -9.59 -12.60 -1.13
CA PHE A 57 -8.88 -13.29 -0.06
C PHE A 57 -9.84 -14.28 0.61
N THR A 58 -9.33 -15.46 0.94
CA THR A 58 -10.00 -16.43 1.80
C THR A 58 -9.21 -16.59 3.09
N LYS A 59 -9.77 -17.24 4.12
CA LYS A 59 -9.05 -17.53 5.37
C LYS A 59 -7.74 -18.30 5.10
N GLU A 60 -7.77 -19.17 4.10
CA GLU A 60 -6.64 -20.02 3.69
C GLU A 60 -5.59 -19.26 2.88
N THR A 61 -6.00 -18.26 2.09
CA THR A 61 -5.12 -17.55 1.14
C THR A 61 -4.71 -16.15 1.59
N LEU A 62 -5.24 -15.66 2.72
CA LEU A 62 -5.04 -14.30 3.21
C LEU A 62 -3.55 -13.91 3.30
N TYR A 63 -2.77 -14.69 4.06
CA TYR A 63 -1.35 -14.38 4.27
C TYR A 63 -0.52 -14.51 2.99
N ASP A 64 -0.82 -15.49 2.13
CA ASP A 64 -0.16 -15.63 0.84
C ASP A 64 -0.45 -14.44 -0.07
N GLY A 65 -1.69 -13.97 -0.07
CA GLY A 65 -2.09 -12.78 -0.82
C GLY A 65 -1.40 -11.51 -0.28
N ILE A 66 -1.31 -11.33 1.04
CA ILE A 66 -0.57 -10.23 1.68
C ILE A 66 0.92 -10.29 1.31
N ASN A 67 1.54 -11.47 1.39
CA ASN A 67 2.95 -11.65 1.05
C ASN A 67 3.23 -11.30 -0.43
N ARG A 68 2.32 -11.66 -1.33
CA ARG A 68 2.40 -11.24 -2.74
C ARG A 68 2.31 -9.72 -2.90
N LEU A 69 1.53 -9.02 -2.04
CA LEU A 69 1.32 -7.57 -2.16
C LEU A 69 2.58 -6.86 -1.71
N ILE A 70 3.12 -7.29 -0.58
CA ILE A 70 4.41 -6.85 -0.07
C ILE A 70 5.50 -7.04 -1.13
N SER A 71 5.55 -8.20 -1.79
CA SER A 71 6.50 -8.46 -2.88
C SER A 71 6.30 -7.51 -4.08
N ALA A 72 5.06 -7.15 -4.41
CA ALA A 72 4.77 -6.16 -5.45
C ALA A 72 5.28 -4.77 -5.05
N TYR A 73 4.96 -4.32 -3.84
CA TYR A 73 5.39 -3.01 -3.33
C TYR A 73 6.90 -2.91 -3.22
N GLU A 74 7.56 -3.97 -2.76
CA GLU A 74 9.02 -4.04 -2.72
C GLU A 74 9.63 -3.92 -4.13
N GLU A 75 9.09 -4.61 -5.12
CA GLU A 75 9.53 -4.49 -6.52
C GLU A 75 9.33 -3.06 -7.06
N ILE A 76 8.23 -2.40 -6.70
CA ILE A 76 7.97 -1.00 -7.05
C ILE A 76 9.00 -0.08 -6.40
N MET A 77 9.25 -0.23 -5.09
CA MET A 77 10.23 0.55 -4.34
C MET A 77 11.67 0.42 -4.85
N ASN A 78 11.98 -0.70 -5.50
CA ASN A 78 13.27 -0.96 -6.13
C ASN A 78 13.36 -0.42 -7.56
N THR A 79 12.22 -0.26 -8.24
CA THR A 79 12.14 0.15 -9.64
C THR A 79 12.00 1.66 -9.80
N ILE A 80 11.21 2.30 -8.93
CA ILE A 80 10.93 3.72 -8.98
C ILE A 80 11.93 4.45 -8.06
N PRO A 81 12.73 5.41 -8.56
CA PRO A 81 13.75 6.11 -7.78
C PRO A 81 13.14 7.21 -6.90
N MET A 82 12.11 6.86 -6.13
CA MET A 82 11.40 7.74 -5.22
C MET A 82 11.15 7.00 -3.90
N GLN A 83 11.13 7.74 -2.80
CA GLN A 83 10.62 7.19 -1.55
C GLN A 83 9.09 7.13 -1.64
N ILE A 84 8.56 5.92 -1.48
CA ILE A 84 7.14 5.63 -1.51
C ILE A 84 6.81 4.90 -0.22
N ASP A 85 5.78 5.35 0.48
CA ASP A 85 5.14 4.60 1.55
C ASP A 85 3.78 4.12 1.02
N PHE A 86 3.44 2.85 1.23
CA PHE A 86 2.19 2.24 0.75
C PHE A 86 1.22 2.09 1.92
N ILE A 87 -0.02 2.51 1.71
CA ILE A 87 -1.15 2.28 2.61
C ILE A 87 -2.18 1.46 1.83
N SER A 88 -2.58 0.31 2.36
CA SER A 88 -3.60 -0.54 1.73
C SER A 88 -4.74 -0.86 2.68
N ALA A 89 -5.97 -0.68 2.18
CA ALA A 89 -7.20 -0.89 2.93
C ALA A 89 -8.33 -1.37 2.01
N ASN A 90 -9.42 -1.83 2.62
CA ASN A 90 -10.64 -2.19 1.90
C ASN A 90 -11.38 -0.92 1.52
N ASP A 91 -11.75 -0.81 0.24
CA ASP A 91 -12.57 0.26 -0.33
C ASP A 91 -12.01 1.70 -0.33
N ASP A 92 -11.34 2.17 0.72
CA ASP A 92 -10.78 3.53 0.86
C ASP A 92 -9.64 3.56 1.92
N THR A 93 -8.72 4.52 1.79
CA THR A 93 -7.52 4.75 2.63
C THR A 93 -7.52 6.14 3.29
N GLU A 94 -8.54 6.97 3.07
CA GLU A 94 -8.60 8.36 3.53
C GLU A 94 -8.38 8.54 5.05
N THR A 95 -8.90 7.61 5.86
CA THR A 95 -8.74 7.69 7.33
C THR A 95 -7.29 7.44 7.75
N GLU A 96 -6.64 6.45 7.14
CA GLU A 96 -5.23 6.13 7.32
C GLU A 96 -4.34 7.27 6.84
N ILE A 97 -4.65 7.86 5.68
CA ILE A 97 -3.93 9.02 5.13
C ILE A 97 -4.00 10.19 6.12
N ALA A 98 -5.18 10.55 6.61
CA ALA A 98 -5.35 11.65 7.56
C ALA A 98 -4.58 11.45 8.88
N ARG A 99 -4.37 10.20 9.32
CA ARG A 99 -3.51 9.87 10.47
C ARG A 99 -2.04 9.96 10.12
N TYR A 100 -1.64 9.37 8.99
CA TYR A 100 -0.28 9.37 8.48
C TYR A 100 0.26 10.80 8.29
N GLU A 101 -0.55 11.73 7.80
CA GLU A 101 -0.15 13.13 7.61
C GLU A 101 0.14 13.87 8.94
N LYS A 102 -0.51 13.46 10.03
CA LYS A 102 -0.28 14.02 11.38
C LYS A 102 0.99 13.44 11.99
N ASP A 103 1.16 12.12 11.91
CA ASP A 103 2.34 11.39 12.37
C ASP A 103 2.62 10.17 11.48
N ILE A 104 3.70 10.23 10.72
CA ILE A 104 4.13 9.17 9.79
C ILE A 104 4.55 7.85 10.48
N ASN A 105 4.59 7.83 11.81
CA ASN A 105 4.85 6.65 12.62
C ASN A 105 3.58 6.10 13.29
N ASP A 106 2.46 6.84 13.29
CA ASP A 106 1.16 6.37 13.82
C ASP A 106 0.42 5.49 12.80
N VAL A 107 1.02 4.35 12.48
CA VAL A 107 0.56 3.40 11.45
C VAL A 107 0.15 2.04 12.02
N LYS A 108 0.15 1.92 13.35
CA LYS A 108 -0.04 0.65 14.08
C LYS A 108 -1.38 -0.04 13.81
N ASP A 109 -2.40 0.73 13.44
CA ASP A 109 -3.77 0.24 13.22
C ASP A 109 -4.08 0.08 11.72
N PHE A 110 -3.12 0.30 10.83
CA PHE A 110 -3.34 0.21 9.39
C PHE A 110 -3.40 -1.27 8.97
N GLY A 111 -4.29 -1.59 8.03
CA GLY A 111 -4.44 -2.96 7.52
C GLY A 111 -3.15 -3.53 6.97
N LEU A 112 -2.57 -2.84 5.99
CA LEU A 112 -1.23 -3.08 5.48
C LEU A 112 -0.53 -1.75 5.21
N PHE A 113 0.62 -1.56 5.84
CA PHE A 113 1.51 -0.42 5.60
C PHE A 113 2.91 -0.91 5.22
N VAL A 114 3.46 -0.41 4.12
CA VAL A 114 4.81 -0.81 3.66
C VAL A 114 5.67 0.42 3.39
N THR A 115 6.86 0.47 3.99
CA THR A 115 7.78 1.61 3.91
C THR A 115 9.23 1.14 3.88
N LYS A 116 10.16 1.97 3.37
CA LYS A 116 11.61 1.75 3.56
C LYS A 116 12.07 2.01 4.99
N ARG A 117 11.27 2.72 5.79
CA ARG A 117 11.63 3.16 7.15
C ARG A 117 11.43 2.05 8.17
N THR A 118 12.14 2.14 9.28
CA THR A 118 11.79 1.38 10.50
C THR A 118 10.88 2.27 11.34
N ILE A 119 9.72 1.75 11.76
CA ILE A 119 8.80 2.49 12.62
C ILE A 119 9.16 2.21 14.08
N PRO A 120 9.43 3.24 14.91
CA PRO A 120 9.77 3.05 16.31
C PRO A 120 8.67 2.27 17.05
N ASN A 121 9.08 1.32 17.90
CA ASN A 121 8.19 0.55 18.76
C ASN A 121 7.16 -0.35 18.03
N LEU A 122 7.29 -0.53 16.71
CA LEU A 122 6.49 -1.50 15.95
C LEU A 122 7.40 -2.58 15.37
N LYS A 123 7.01 -3.84 15.59
CA LYS A 123 7.68 -4.98 14.97
C LYS A 123 7.10 -5.21 13.57
N PRO A 124 7.91 -5.22 12.51
CA PRO A 124 7.41 -5.51 11.17
C PRO A 124 6.93 -6.97 11.08
N TYR A 125 5.86 -7.17 10.33
CA TYR A 125 5.39 -8.49 9.89
C TYR A 125 6.39 -9.11 8.89
N TYR A 126 6.90 -8.29 7.98
CA TYR A 126 7.94 -8.65 7.01
C TYR A 126 9.01 -7.57 6.97
N SER A 127 10.27 -7.99 6.88
CA SER A 127 11.41 -7.07 6.73
C SER A 127 12.40 -7.62 5.71
N SER A 128 12.88 -6.74 4.86
CA SER A 128 13.96 -6.99 3.90
C SER A 128 14.93 -5.82 3.90
N LYS A 129 15.99 -5.93 3.08
CA LYS A 129 16.89 -4.80 2.83
C LYS A 129 16.21 -3.62 2.13
N ASN A 130 15.04 -3.82 1.52
CA ASN A 130 14.38 -2.82 0.69
C ASN A 130 13.13 -2.23 1.36
N CYS A 131 12.45 -2.97 2.23
CA CYS A 131 11.25 -2.47 2.92
C CYS A 131 10.96 -3.19 4.25
N ASN A 132 10.09 -2.58 5.03
CA ASN A 132 9.38 -3.16 6.15
C ASN A 132 7.89 -3.09 5.88
N ALA A 133 7.17 -4.19 6.13
CA ALA A 133 5.72 -4.25 6.08
C ALA A 133 5.15 -4.48 7.48
N TYR A 134 4.10 -3.73 7.80
CA TYR A 134 3.35 -3.78 9.05
C TYR A 134 1.91 -4.15 8.69
N VAL A 135 1.37 -5.17 9.35
CA VAL A 135 0.05 -5.74 9.05
C VAL A 135 -0.77 -5.75 10.33
N ASN A 136 -1.99 -5.22 10.28
CA ASN A 136 -2.94 -5.30 11.39
C ASN A 136 -4.33 -5.75 10.91
N LEU A 137 -4.64 -7.01 11.15
CA LEU A 137 -5.93 -7.62 10.79
C LEU A 137 -7.06 -7.34 11.79
N ALA A 138 -6.80 -6.61 12.89
CA ALA A 138 -7.85 -6.24 13.84
C ALA A 138 -8.79 -5.16 13.27
N TYR A 139 -8.31 -4.39 12.27
CA TYR A 139 -9.03 -3.25 11.69
C TYR A 139 -9.33 -3.40 10.20
N VAL A 140 -8.67 -4.33 9.51
CA VAL A 140 -8.94 -4.63 8.09
C VAL A 140 -9.10 -6.13 7.89
N SER A 141 -10.26 -6.52 7.35
CA SER A 141 -10.59 -7.93 7.10
C SER A 141 -10.08 -8.44 5.75
N PHE A 142 -9.60 -7.56 4.86
CA PHE A 142 -9.32 -7.90 3.45
C PHE A 142 -10.49 -8.63 2.76
N GLY A 143 -11.73 -8.36 3.17
CA GLY A 143 -12.93 -9.01 2.64
C GLY A 143 -13.17 -10.43 3.18
N VAL A 144 -12.35 -10.90 4.12
CA VAL A 144 -12.51 -12.19 4.80
C VAL A 144 -13.48 -12.03 5.97
N TYR A 145 -14.66 -12.60 5.85
CA TYR A 145 -15.63 -12.65 6.96
C TYR A 145 -15.33 -13.87 7.84
N TYR A 146 -15.19 -13.65 9.15
CA TYR A 146 -14.90 -14.70 10.12
C TYR A 146 -16.16 -15.39 10.63
#